data_AF-A0A2E3JCP8-F1
#
_entry.id   AF-A0A2E3JCP8-F1
#
_cell.length_a   1.000
_cell.length_b   1.000
_cell.length_c   1.000
_cell.angle_alpha   90.00
_cell.angle_beta   90.00
_cell.angle_gamma   90.00
#
_symmetry.space_group_name_H-M   'P 1'
#
loop_
_entity.id
_entity.type
_entity.pdbx_description
1 polymer ?
#
loop_
_entity_poly.entity_id
_entity_poly.type
_entity_poly.pdbx_seq_one_letter_code
_entity_poly.pdbx_strand_id
1 'polypeptide(L)'
;MDSVLFLFLWLWIGPNESMTFLIPALVGSGIGMATVWPTLTAIGASGTEESLLGSATSVIHTIQRVGGALGIAIVLAIIGSVAEAGSFEALRAGLLVMPIAGAVTFICGLFLGSRS
;
A
#
# COMPACT_ATOMS: atom_id res chain seq x y z
N MET A 1 -5.38 -3.92 6.29
CA MET A 1 -6.29 -5.09 6.16
C MET A 1 -6.00 -5.79 4.84
N ASP A 2 -6.05 -5.04 3.76
CA ASP A 2 -5.40 -5.25 2.46
C ASP A 2 -3.99 -5.88 2.52
N SER A 3 -3.03 -5.34 3.29
CA SER A 3 -1.67 -5.90 3.36
C SER A 3 -1.63 -7.37 3.81
N VAL A 4 -2.53 -7.77 4.71
CA VAL A 4 -2.65 -9.17 5.19
C VAL A 4 -3.25 -10.06 4.10
N LEU A 5 -4.24 -9.57 3.36
CA LEU A 5 -4.83 -10.31 2.23
C LEU A 5 -3.82 -10.53 1.10
N PHE A 6 -2.96 -9.55 0.81
CA PHE A 6 -1.86 -9.73 -0.14
C PHE A 6 -0.78 -10.69 0.36
N LEU A 7 -0.53 -10.77 1.68
CA LEU A 7 0.32 -11.80 2.25
C LEU A 7 -0.29 -13.21 2.09
N PHE A 8 -1.59 -13.35 2.35
CA PHE A 8 -2.30 -14.61 2.12
C PHE A 8 -2.27 -15.00 0.64
N LEU A 9 -2.51 -14.06 -0.27
CA LEU A 9 -2.37 -14.29 -1.70
C LEU A 9 -0.95 -14.74 -2.04
N TRP A 10 0.09 -14.06 -1.53
CA TRP A 10 1.48 -14.43 -1.78
C TRP A 10 1.85 -15.84 -1.29
N LEU A 11 1.27 -16.29 -0.17
CA LEU A 11 1.48 -17.64 0.38
C LEU A 11 0.81 -18.74 -0.46
N TRP A 12 -0.35 -18.45 -1.04
CA TRP A 12 -1.21 -19.43 -1.72
C TRP A 12 -1.23 -19.31 -3.24
N ILE A 13 -0.59 -18.28 -3.81
CA ILE A 13 -0.47 -18.12 -5.25
C ILE A 13 0.43 -19.23 -5.80
N GLY A 14 -0.12 -20.02 -6.71
CA GLY A 14 0.60 -21.05 -7.45
C GLY A 14 0.78 -20.65 -8.93
N PRO A 15 1.52 -21.44 -9.72
CA PRO A 15 1.80 -21.14 -11.13
C PRO A 15 0.54 -21.15 -12.02
N ASN A 16 -0.58 -21.69 -11.53
CA ASN A 16 -1.87 -21.61 -12.22
C ASN A 16 -2.62 -20.35 -11.79
N GLU A 17 -3.12 -19.59 -12.76
CA GLU A 17 -3.96 -18.40 -12.53
C GLU A 17 -5.16 -18.76 -11.65
N SER A 18 -5.11 -18.38 -10.37
CA SER A 18 -6.18 -18.68 -9.42
C SER A 18 -6.96 -17.41 -9.08
N MET A 19 -7.96 -17.14 -9.92
CA MET A 19 -8.89 -16.02 -9.78
C MET A 19 -9.57 -16.00 -8.40
N THR A 20 -9.73 -17.18 -7.79
CA THR A 20 -10.34 -17.39 -6.47
C THR A 20 -9.60 -16.68 -5.33
N PHE A 21 -8.28 -16.52 -5.42
CA PHE A 21 -7.50 -15.79 -4.41
C PHE A 21 -7.30 -14.32 -4.78
N LEU A 22 -7.22 -14.03 -6.09
CA LEU A 22 -7.01 -12.66 -6.59
C LEU A 22 -8.22 -11.77 -6.31
N ILE A 23 -9.45 -12.25 -6.57
CA ILE A 23 -10.67 -11.44 -6.41
C ILE A 23 -10.86 -10.98 -4.95
N PRO A 24 -10.82 -11.86 -3.93
CA PRO A 24 -10.96 -11.42 -2.53
C PRO A 24 -9.85 -10.46 -2.10
N ALA A 25 -8.61 -10.68 -2.56
CA ALA A 25 -7.51 -9.77 -2.28
C ALA A 25 -7.75 -8.38 -2.89
N LEU A 26 -8.24 -8.32 -4.13
CA LEU A 26 -8.56 -7.07 -4.81
C LEU A 26 -9.73 -6.33 -4.16
N VAL A 27 -10.80 -7.05 -3.80
CA VAL A 27 -11.96 -6.49 -3.08
C VAL A 27 -11.52 -5.94 -1.73
N GLY A 28 -10.75 -6.72 -0.95
CA GLY A 28 -10.25 -6.27 0.34
C GLY A 28 -9.27 -5.10 0.23
N SER A 29 -8.48 -5.03 -0.85
CA SER A 29 -7.68 -3.85 -1.20
C SER A 29 -8.54 -2.62 -1.44
N GLY A 30 -9.64 -2.76 -2.19
CA GLY A 30 -10.56 -1.66 -2.45
C GLY A 30 -11.20 -1.12 -1.16
N ILE A 31 -11.64 -2.01 -0.28
CA ILE A 31 -12.19 -1.65 1.04
C ILE A 31 -11.11 -0.99 1.91
N GLY A 32 -9.89 -1.54 1.92
CA GLY A 32 -8.75 -0.97 2.64
C GLY A 32 -8.45 0.46 2.19
N MET A 33 -8.35 0.69 0.89
CA MET A 33 -8.10 2.03 0.33
C MET A 33 -9.24 3.02 0.66
N ALA A 34 -10.49 2.60 0.52
CA ALA A 34 -11.65 3.45 0.79
C ALA A 34 -11.77 3.87 2.25
N THR A 35 -11.27 3.04 3.18
CA THR A 35 -11.32 3.32 4.62
C THR A 35 -10.11 4.12 5.09
N VAL A 36 -8.91 3.77 4.63
CA VAL A 36 -7.66 4.39 5.09
C VAL A 36 -7.46 5.78 4.51
N TRP A 37 -7.76 5.97 3.22
CA TRP A 37 -7.39 7.19 2.50
C TRP A 37 -8.17 8.44 2.96
N PRO A 38 -9.51 8.41 3.13
CA PRO A 38 -10.26 9.55 3.65
C PRO A 38 -9.95 9.83 5.12
N THR A 39 -9.79 8.77 5.94
CA THR A 39 -9.50 8.93 7.37
C THR A 39 -8.13 9.56 7.61
N LEU A 40 -7.08 9.13 6.91
CA LEU A 40 -5.75 9.77 7.01
C LEU A 40 -5.78 11.22 6.56
N THR A 41 -6.50 11.51 5.48
CA THR A 41 -6.62 12.89 4.97
C THR A 41 -7.38 13.78 5.96
N ALA A 42 -8.45 13.26 6.57
CA ALA A 42 -9.21 13.97 7.59
C ALA A 42 -8.38 14.23 8.86
N ILE A 43 -7.63 13.24 9.34
CA ILE A 43 -6.72 13.40 10.49
C ILE A 43 -5.60 14.39 10.16
N GLY A 44 -4.99 14.29 8.97
CA GLY A 44 -3.92 15.19 8.55
C GLY A 44 -4.36 16.64 8.36
N ALA A 45 -5.63 16.87 8.05
CA ALA A 45 -6.22 18.21 7.97
C ALA A 45 -6.82 18.68 9.31
N SER A 46 -7.02 17.77 10.28
CA SER A 46 -7.59 18.11 11.57
C SER A 46 -6.68 19.08 12.34
N GLY A 47 -7.26 20.15 12.89
CA GLY A 47 -6.50 21.22 13.56
C GLY A 47 -5.96 22.32 12.64
N THR A 48 -6.23 22.26 11.34
CA THR A 48 -5.93 23.36 10.39
C THR A 48 -7.07 24.39 10.38
N GLU A 49 -6.74 25.69 10.36
CA GLU A 49 -7.74 26.76 10.16
C GLU A 49 -8.46 26.62 8.81
N GLU A 50 -9.73 27.01 8.76
CA GLU A 50 -10.58 26.86 7.56
C GLU A 50 -9.99 27.58 6.33
N SER A 51 -9.30 28.70 6.55
CA SER A 51 -8.56 29.47 5.53
C SER A 51 -7.37 28.71 4.92
N LEU A 52 -6.82 27.73 5.65
CA LEU A 52 -5.61 26.98 5.29
C LEU A 52 -5.90 25.52 4.92
N LEU A 53 -7.15 25.04 5.08
CA LEU A 53 -7.54 23.66 4.76
C LEU A 53 -7.21 23.27 3.31
N GLY A 54 -7.42 24.20 2.36
CA GLY A 54 -7.06 23.98 0.95
C GLY A 54 -5.57 23.75 0.76
N SER A 55 -4.73 24.52 1.46
CA SER A 55 -3.27 24.35 1.43
C SER A 55 -2.83 23.05 2.12
N ALA A 56 -3.35 22.75 3.31
CA ALA A 56 -3.00 21.53 4.04
C ALA A 56 -3.35 20.25 3.26
N THR A 57 -4.57 20.19 2.69
CA THR A 57 -4.98 19.06 1.83
C THR A 57 -4.13 18.95 0.57
N SER A 58 -3.71 20.07 -0.04
CA SER A 58 -2.83 20.04 -1.21
C SER A 58 -1.43 19.46 -0.91
N VAL A 59 -0.90 19.74 0.29
CA VAL A 59 0.37 19.17 0.76
C VAL A 59 0.22 17.67 0.98
N ILE A 60 -0.86 17.25 1.65
CA ILE A 60 -1.17 15.82 1.86
C ILE A 60 -1.24 15.09 0.52
N HIS A 61 -1.98 15.62 -0.45
CA HIS A 61 -2.09 15.01 -1.78
C HIS A 61 -0.76 15.00 -2.55
N THR A 62 0.08 16.02 -2.39
CA THR A 62 1.42 16.04 -2.98
C THR A 62 2.28 14.91 -2.42
N ILE A 63 2.31 14.74 -1.09
CA ILE A 63 3.06 13.67 -0.43
C ILE A 63 2.54 12.29 -0.88
N GLN A 64 1.22 12.12 -0.96
CA GLN A 64 0.60 10.88 -1.46
C GLN A 64 1.02 10.57 -2.91
N ARG A 65 1.07 11.58 -3.80
CA ARG A 65 1.53 11.40 -5.18
C ARG A 65 3.01 11.04 -5.26
N VAL A 66 3.86 11.70 -4.47
CA VAL A 66 5.29 11.38 -4.39
C VAL A 66 5.51 9.95 -3.87
N GLY A 67 4.82 9.58 -2.79
CA GLY A 67 4.87 8.22 -2.24
C GLY A 67 4.36 7.16 -3.21
N GLY A 68 3.27 7.44 -3.94
CA GLY A 68 2.73 6.56 -4.97
C GLY A 68 3.72 6.35 -6.13
N ALA A 69 4.33 7.42 -6.64
CA ALA A 69 5.34 7.33 -7.69
C ALA A 69 6.59 6.55 -7.25
N LEU A 70 7.07 6.79 -6.02
CA LEU A 70 8.18 6.06 -5.43
C LEU A 70 7.86 4.57 -5.26
N GLY A 71 6.66 4.24 -4.76
CA GLY A 71 6.21 2.86 -4.60
C GLY A 71 6.16 2.10 -5.92
N ILE A 72 5.60 2.72 -6.97
CA ILE A 72 5.57 2.15 -8.33
C ILE A 72 7.00 1.89 -8.84
N ALA A 73 7.92 2.85 -8.66
CA ALA A 73 9.30 2.69 -9.08
C ALA A 73 10.01 1.52 -8.38
N ILE A 74 9.79 1.34 -7.08
CA ILE A 74 10.35 0.22 -6.31
C ILE A 74 9.78 -1.11 -6.80
N VAL A 75 8.47 -1.21 -6.99
CA VAL A 75 7.83 -2.44 -7.48
C VAL A 75 8.35 -2.80 -8.88
N LEU A 76 8.45 -1.83 -9.78
CA LEU A 76 8.99 -2.04 -11.13
C LEU A 76 10.46 -2.49 -11.10
N ALA A 77 11.29 -1.90 -10.22
CA ALA A 77 12.68 -2.32 -10.06
C ALA A 77 12.79 -3.77 -9.56
N ILE A 78 11.95 -4.16 -8.60
CA ILE A 78 11.91 -5.54 -8.07
C ILE A 78 11.47 -6.51 -9.16
N ILE A 79 10.35 -6.23 -9.83
CA ILE A 79 9.84 -7.05 -10.94
C ILE A 79 10.91 -7.18 -12.03
N GLY A 80 11.54 -6.07 -12.43
CA GLY A 80 12.60 -6.06 -13.44
C GLY A 80 13.82 -6.89 -13.05
N SER A 81 14.18 -6.92 -11.76
CA SER A 81 15.31 -7.72 -11.27
C SER A 81 15.07 -9.23 -11.27
N VAL A 82 13.80 -9.67 -11.20
CA VAL A 82 13.42 -11.09 -11.14
C VAL A 82 12.77 -11.56 -12.45
N ALA A 83 12.59 -10.66 -13.43
CA ALA A 83 11.92 -10.95 -14.70
C ALA A 83 12.60 -12.08 -15.48
N GLU A 84 13.93 -12.21 -15.40
CA GLU A 84 14.69 -13.28 -16.06
C GLU A 84 14.39 -14.67 -15.46
N ALA A 85 13.93 -14.75 -14.21
CA ALA A 85 13.58 -16.01 -13.55
C ALA A 85 12.19 -16.55 -13.95
N GLY A 86 11.33 -15.70 -14.54
CA GLY A 86 10.01 -16.07 -15.03
C GLY A 86 8.88 -15.15 -14.55
N SER A 87 7.80 -15.07 -15.33
CA SER A 87 6.65 -14.18 -15.08
C SER A 87 5.99 -14.41 -13.71
N PHE A 88 5.92 -15.67 -13.27
CA PHE A 88 5.35 -16.04 -11.97
C PHE A 88 6.20 -15.53 -10.79
N GLU A 89 7.52 -15.72 -10.83
CA GLU A 89 8.42 -15.26 -9.77
C GLU A 89 8.45 -13.74 -9.70
N ALA A 90 8.39 -13.05 -10.84
CA ALA A 90 8.30 -11.59 -10.89
C ALA A 90 6.99 -11.07 -10.26
N LEU A 91 5.84 -11.69 -10.58
CA LEU A 91 4.55 -11.38 -9.96
C LEU A 91 4.58 -11.63 -8.45
N ARG A 92 5.10 -12.79 -8.04
CA ARG A 92 5.19 -13.18 -6.63
C ARG A 92 6.11 -12.24 -5.84
N ALA A 93 7.24 -11.82 -6.41
CA ALA A 93 8.13 -10.84 -5.79
C ALA A 93 7.46 -9.46 -5.67
N GLY A 94 6.75 -9.00 -6.69
CA GLY A 94 6.00 -7.74 -6.65
C GLY A 94 4.88 -7.73 -5.60
N LEU A 95 4.15 -8.84 -5.47
CA LEU A 95 3.09 -9.00 -4.47
C LEU A 95 3.58 -8.89 -3.02
N LEU A 96 4.84 -9.27 -2.74
CA LEU A 96 5.43 -9.20 -1.41
C LEU A 96 5.71 -7.76 -0.94
N VAL A 97 5.81 -6.80 -1.86
CA VAL A 97 6.07 -5.39 -1.52
C VAL A 97 4.93 -4.80 -0.67
N MET A 98 3.69 -5.16 -0.97
CA MET A 98 2.50 -4.66 -0.29
C MET A 98 2.44 -5.04 1.21
N PRO A 99 2.63 -6.33 1.61
CA PRO A 99 2.69 -6.69 3.02
C PRO A 99 3.90 -6.10 3.75
N ILE A 100 5.06 -5.97 3.09
CA ILE A 100 6.24 -5.32 3.68
C ILE A 100 5.92 -3.84 3.99
N ALA A 101 5.37 -3.11 3.01
CA ALA A 101 5.00 -1.71 3.21
C ALA A 101 3.96 -1.53 4.34
N GLY A 102 2.98 -2.43 4.43
CA GLY A 102 2.03 -2.47 5.53
C GLY A 102 2.69 -2.69 6.89
N ALA A 103 3.62 -3.64 6.98
CA ALA A 103 4.36 -3.92 8.22
C ALA A 103 5.23 -2.74 8.66
N VAL A 104 5.96 -2.12 7.72
CA VAL A 104 6.76 -0.91 8.00
C VAL A 104 5.88 0.22 8.50
N THR A 105 4.73 0.45 7.87
CA THR A 105 3.78 1.49 8.27
C THR A 105 3.24 1.23 9.68
N PHE A 106 2.89 -0.03 9.99
CA PHE A 106 2.43 -0.43 11.31
C PHE A 106 3.49 -0.20 12.39
N ILE A 107 4.75 -0.60 12.12
CA ILE A 107 5.88 -0.38 13.02
C ILE A 107 6.11 1.12 13.27
N CYS A 108 6.11 1.94 12.21
CA CYS A 108 6.20 3.39 12.34
C CYS A 108 5.06 3.96 13.20
N GLY A 109 3.84 3.45 13.02
CA GLY A 109 2.68 3.81 13.85
C GLY A 109 2.87 3.48 15.33
N LEU A 110 3.44 2.31 15.65
CA LEU A 110 3.78 1.94 17.02
C LEU A 110 4.84 2.87 17.64
N PHE A 111 5.87 3.23 16.88
CA PHE A 111 6.90 4.16 17.35
C PHE A 111 6.34 5.56 17.61
N LEU A 112 5.45 6.05 16.75
CA LEU A 112 4.75 7.32 16.95
C LEU A 112 3.85 7.27 18.19
N GLY A 113 3.09 6.19 18.35
CA GLY A 113 2.23 5.98 19.53
C GLY A 113 3.00 5.84 20.84
N SER A 114 4.24 5.33 20.80
CA SER A 114 5.10 5.22 22.00
C SER A 114 5.71 6.55 22.47
N ARG A 115 5.59 7.61 21.67
CA ARG A 115 6.18 8.94 21.93
C ARG A 115 5.15 10.02 22.29
N SER A 116 3.86 9.70 22.26
CA SER A 116 2.76 10.57 22.71
C SER A 116 2.30 10.19 24.11
#